data_AF-A0A7Y7NFV0-F1
#
_entry.id   AF-A0A7Y7NFV0-F1
#
_cell.length_a   1.000
_cell.length_b   1.000
_cell.length_c   1.000
_cell.angle_alpha   90.00
_cell.angle_beta   90.00
_cell.angle_gamma   90.00
#
_symmetry.space_group_name_H-M   'P 1'
#
loop_
_entity.id
_entity.type
_entity.pdbx_description
1 polymer ?
#
loop_
_entity_poly.entity_id
_entity_poly.type
_entity_poly.pdbx_seq_one_letter_code
_entity_poly.pdbx_strand_id
1 'polypeptide(L)'
;MKKIIFLLFALVFSLQFMQKTANAQDGNTIYFMNNIPQSNYSNPASLPNCKFYLGIPAMSSFGFNLENGSFSYNDVFSRRQLKPPYDSLYIDKDKLLSALSDNNKLSYDISEQLFALGFRIRRNYFTLSAATKISTNFNYTKDFMTFLLKGNEPFIGKTANLSDSKLGLNAYTEIALGFSREINKKLTVGVRLKYLIGIVNVYTERSNIQLTTDVNTFALTATSDFLIHSSSPFDSLQSIDKQIKNLKPSNINDNTGYAFDFGGEYRLNKKWTFGLSVIDLGSINWKSNVKEYRSKNPNKQFIFNGIDINEAFPGGKLDSTVFNNLIDSLKETVGIEEYKGTSYKAPLKTKLFTSVAFSLTPNDRFGLLMRNDFANKSVNTLISVSYNRNIGKWFAITLSNTFVSGNLFNPGGGFNLNLGFIQFYMIGDHFSSLYAADMKNFGMHFGMNLLFGKTKQGYRYEKEKNAVIEEEESSRYKKLISITPVVVDSTLHKDTNVVKLPDTIKLTPVIDTIIKKSAIDSSVFIIPVDTNKIIPVDTVKNVVIPPVETTPTVEDTVKASFPSEKATESDTNNTMINVKKTTAVKPKTTTAPSSKNAVKPKTTIKPITKPKK
;
A
#
# COMPACT_ATOMS: atom_id res chain seq x y z
N MET A 1 18.79 21.86 28.52
CA MET A 1 19.03 20.48 28.03
C MET A 1 18.56 19.42 29.03
N LYS A 2 19.25 19.15 30.16
CA LYS A 2 18.92 18.04 31.09
C LYS A 2 17.42 17.87 31.43
N LYS A 3 16.69 18.94 31.78
CA LYS A 3 15.23 18.87 32.05
C LYS A 3 14.37 18.40 30.86
N ILE A 4 14.76 18.70 29.61
CA ILE A 4 14.05 18.24 28.39
C ILE A 4 14.33 16.76 28.15
N ILE A 5 15.56 16.31 28.38
CA ILE A 5 15.93 14.88 28.30
C ILE A 5 15.14 14.08 29.34
N PHE A 6 15.01 14.60 30.57
CA PHE A 6 14.22 13.97 31.62
C PHE A 6 12.71 13.90 31.28
N LEU A 7 12.13 14.96 30.71
CA LEU A 7 10.74 14.95 30.24
C LEU A 7 10.52 13.96 29.08
N LEU A 8 11.47 13.85 28.14
CA LEU A 8 11.42 12.84 27.08
C LEU A 8 11.53 11.41 27.65
N PHE A 9 12.39 11.19 28.65
CA PHE A 9 12.52 9.91 29.32
C PHE A 9 11.23 9.53 30.08
N ALA A 10 10.65 10.48 30.82
CA ALA A 10 9.38 10.28 31.52
C ALA A 10 8.22 9.97 30.56
N LEU A 11 8.16 10.65 29.41
CA LEU A 11 7.18 10.37 28.37
C LEU A 11 7.34 8.95 27.81
N VAL A 12 8.57 8.56 27.44
CA VAL A 12 8.88 7.20 26.95
C VAL A 12 8.59 6.12 28.00
N PHE A 13 8.85 6.39 29.28
CA PHE A 13 8.56 5.46 30.37
C PHE A 13 7.05 5.32 30.64
N SER A 14 6.29 6.42 30.57
CA SER A 14 4.83 6.40 30.72
C SER A 14 4.11 5.62 29.61
N LEU A 15 4.70 5.57 28.40
CA LEU A 15 4.21 4.80 27.25
C LEU A 15 4.33 3.28 27.44
N GLN A 16 5.09 2.77 28.41
CA GLN A 16 5.30 1.32 28.59
C GLN A 16 4.14 0.59 29.30
N PHE A 17 3.19 1.32 29.90
CA PHE A 17 2.14 0.74 30.74
C PHE A 17 0.82 0.36 30.03
N MET A 18 0.74 0.43 28.71
CA MET A 18 -0.45 0.04 27.93
C MET A 18 -0.29 -1.27 27.16
N GLN A 19 0.02 -2.37 27.86
CA GLN A 19 0.05 -3.70 27.27
C GLN A 19 -1.34 -4.35 27.25
N LYS A 20 -2.03 -4.23 26.11
CA LYS A 20 -3.00 -5.22 25.61
C LYS A 20 -2.72 -5.50 24.13
N THR A 21 -3.31 -6.56 23.59
CA THR A 21 -3.00 -7.13 22.27
C THR A 21 -2.99 -6.07 21.15
N ALA A 22 -1.80 -5.83 20.62
CA ALA A 22 -1.56 -4.92 19.50
C ALA A 22 -1.85 -5.62 18.17
N ASN A 23 -2.21 -4.84 17.15
CA ASN A 23 -2.74 -5.29 15.87
C ASN A 23 -1.97 -4.61 14.73
N ALA A 24 -1.70 -5.33 13.64
CA ALA A 24 -0.98 -4.83 12.46
C ALA A 24 -1.98 -4.41 11.36
N GLN A 25 -2.26 -3.11 11.27
CA GLN A 25 -3.27 -2.54 10.34
C GLN A 25 -2.74 -1.24 9.75
N ASP A 26 -2.92 -0.99 8.44
CA ASP A 26 -2.26 0.06 7.63
C ASP A 26 -0.71 0.02 7.63
N GLY A 27 -0.09 0.17 6.45
CA GLY A 27 1.37 0.14 6.29
C GLY A 27 2.09 1.34 6.94
N ASN A 28 3.17 1.07 7.67
CA ASN A 28 4.00 2.08 8.33
C ASN A 28 5.22 2.48 7.48
N THR A 29 5.66 1.64 6.54
CA THR A 29 6.85 1.87 5.69
C THR A 29 6.71 3.12 4.82
N ILE A 30 5.49 3.41 4.35
CA ILE A 30 5.19 4.57 3.49
C ILE A 30 5.50 5.93 4.15
N TYR A 31 5.52 6.01 5.48
CA TYR A 31 5.66 7.27 6.22
C TYR A 31 6.93 8.05 5.85
N PHE A 32 8.05 7.34 5.63
CA PHE A 32 9.36 7.96 5.34
C PHE A 32 9.68 8.05 3.84
N MET A 33 8.80 7.54 2.98
CA MET A 33 8.95 7.58 1.52
C MET A 33 8.56 8.95 0.93
N ASN A 34 9.20 10.02 1.40
CA ASN A 34 8.94 11.42 0.99
C ASN A 34 9.11 11.72 -0.52
N ASN A 35 9.54 10.75 -1.32
CA ASN A 35 9.58 10.82 -2.78
C ASN A 35 8.21 10.61 -3.44
N ILE A 36 7.27 9.91 -2.77
CA ILE A 36 5.94 9.62 -3.30
C ILE A 36 4.89 10.52 -2.62
N PRO A 37 3.95 11.12 -3.39
CA PRO A 37 2.89 11.97 -2.84
C PRO A 37 2.08 11.33 -1.71
N GLN A 38 1.88 10.01 -1.77
CA GLN A 38 1.07 9.24 -0.82
C GLN A 38 1.62 9.25 0.62
N SER A 39 2.90 9.55 0.85
CA SER A 39 3.43 9.76 2.22
C SER A 39 2.74 10.93 2.97
N ASN A 40 2.10 11.85 2.23
CA ASN A 40 1.26 12.90 2.80
C ASN A 40 0.04 12.35 3.56
N TYR A 41 -0.40 11.10 3.31
CA TYR A 41 -1.60 10.54 3.93
C TYR A 41 -1.39 10.19 5.40
N SER A 42 -0.19 9.74 5.78
CA SER A 42 0.21 9.51 7.18
C SER A 42 0.64 10.79 7.92
N ASN A 43 1.02 11.85 7.20
CA ASN A 43 1.31 13.17 7.76
C ASN A 43 1.01 14.30 6.75
N PRO A 44 -0.06 15.12 6.94
CA PRO A 44 -0.38 16.26 6.08
C PRO A 44 0.73 17.31 5.90
N ALA A 45 1.75 17.35 6.77
CA ALA A 45 2.92 18.22 6.60
C ALA A 45 4.03 17.62 5.71
N SER A 46 3.98 16.34 5.34
CA SER A 46 4.94 15.73 4.40
C SER A 46 4.67 16.27 2.98
N LEU A 47 5.53 17.15 2.49
CA LEU A 47 5.36 17.79 1.19
C LEU A 47 5.90 16.92 0.04
N PRO A 48 5.10 16.61 -1.00
CA PRO A 48 5.60 15.92 -2.19
C PRO A 48 6.68 16.73 -2.91
N ASN A 49 7.69 16.06 -3.48
CA ASN A 49 8.83 16.70 -4.14
C ASN A 49 8.56 17.15 -5.61
N CYS A 50 7.30 17.48 -5.93
CA CYS A 50 6.86 18.03 -7.22
C CYS A 50 6.10 19.36 -7.03
N LYS A 51 5.98 20.14 -8.12
CA LYS A 51 5.12 21.34 -8.20
C LYS A 51 3.67 20.95 -8.45
N PHE A 52 3.45 19.87 -9.19
CA PHE A 52 2.14 19.27 -9.45
C PHE A 52 2.27 17.74 -9.48
N TYR A 53 1.25 17.02 -9.00
CA TYR A 53 1.03 15.62 -9.34
C TYR A 53 -0.43 15.36 -9.71
N LEU A 54 -0.62 14.34 -10.55
CA LEU A 54 -1.90 13.71 -10.84
C LEU A 54 -1.75 12.20 -10.62
N GLY A 55 -2.49 11.65 -9.67
CA GLY A 55 -2.69 10.21 -9.54
C GLY A 55 -3.73 9.74 -10.57
N ILE A 56 -3.37 8.75 -11.38
CA ILE A 56 -4.26 8.17 -12.39
C ILE A 56 -5.41 7.40 -11.70
N PRO A 57 -6.69 7.58 -12.09
CA PRO A 57 -7.81 6.86 -11.50
C PRO A 57 -7.62 5.34 -11.45
N ALA A 58 -8.04 4.71 -10.35
CA ALA A 58 -7.85 3.29 -10.00
C ALA A 58 -6.38 2.78 -9.93
N MET A 59 -5.42 3.50 -10.51
CA MET A 59 -3.99 3.09 -10.53
C MET A 59 -3.10 3.91 -9.59
N SER A 60 -3.58 5.01 -9.02
CA SER A 60 -2.76 5.96 -8.25
C SER A 60 -2.28 5.46 -6.88
N SER A 61 -3.12 4.71 -6.19
CA SER A 61 -2.84 4.14 -4.88
C SER A 61 -3.84 3.05 -4.57
N PHE A 62 -3.39 1.79 -4.62
CA PHE A 62 -4.12 0.66 -4.08
C PHE A 62 -3.34 0.10 -2.89
N GLY A 63 -3.96 0.16 -1.71
CA GLY A 63 -3.49 -0.48 -0.49
C GLY A 63 -4.37 -1.67 -0.13
N PHE A 64 -3.77 -2.80 0.23
CA PHE A 64 -4.42 -3.97 0.80
C PHE A 64 -3.60 -4.47 1.98
N ASN A 65 -4.23 -4.64 3.13
CA ASN A 65 -3.65 -5.30 4.30
C ASN A 65 -4.51 -6.49 4.68
N LEU A 66 -3.87 -7.61 5.01
CA LEU A 66 -4.45 -8.81 5.59
C LEU A 66 -3.74 -9.11 6.91
N GLU A 67 -4.53 -9.33 7.96
CA GLU A 67 -4.08 -9.68 9.29
C GLU A 67 -4.82 -10.94 9.73
N ASN A 68 -4.09 -12.04 9.96
CA ASN A 68 -4.64 -13.30 10.45
C ASN A 68 -3.82 -13.74 11.67
N GLY A 69 -4.44 -13.74 12.84
CA GLY A 69 -3.77 -14.14 14.08
C GLY A 69 -3.44 -15.63 14.18
N SER A 70 -4.02 -16.46 13.30
CA SER A 70 -4.22 -17.89 13.60
C SER A 70 -3.56 -18.82 12.59
N PHE A 71 -3.95 -18.77 11.32
CA PHE A 71 -3.57 -19.78 10.32
C PHE A 71 -2.81 -19.19 9.11
N SER A 72 -2.00 -20.03 8.48
CA SER A 72 -1.29 -19.77 7.22
C SER A 72 -1.91 -20.53 6.04
N TYR A 73 -1.41 -20.33 4.82
CA TYR A 73 -1.81 -21.16 3.67
C TYR A 73 -1.48 -22.64 3.91
N ASN A 74 -0.30 -22.93 4.47
CA ASN A 74 0.12 -24.28 4.80
C ASN A 74 -0.80 -24.96 5.82
N ASP A 75 -1.42 -24.21 6.73
CA ASP A 75 -2.38 -24.74 7.71
C ASP A 75 -3.75 -25.09 7.07
N VAL A 76 -4.12 -24.43 5.97
CA VAL A 76 -5.41 -24.63 5.27
C VAL A 76 -5.32 -25.72 4.20
N PHE A 77 -4.21 -25.80 3.46
CA PHE A 77 -4.13 -26.63 2.25
C PHE A 77 -3.11 -27.77 2.38
N SER A 78 -3.59 -28.99 2.15
CA SER A 78 -2.78 -30.20 2.05
C SER A 78 -2.78 -30.77 0.63
N ARG A 79 -1.70 -31.44 0.23
CA ARG A 79 -1.62 -32.18 -1.04
C ARG A 79 -2.09 -33.62 -0.85
N ARG A 80 -2.95 -34.12 -1.73
CA ARG A 80 -3.45 -35.50 -1.69
C ARG A 80 -2.36 -36.49 -2.12
N GLN A 81 -1.85 -37.29 -1.18
CA GLN A 81 -0.73 -38.22 -1.42
C GLN A 81 -1.13 -39.55 -2.10
N LEU A 82 -2.41 -39.75 -2.42
CA LEU A 82 -2.98 -41.10 -2.63
C LEU A 82 -2.62 -41.80 -3.96
N LYS A 83 -2.06 -41.09 -4.96
CA LYS A 83 -1.39 -41.65 -6.15
C LYS A 83 -0.74 -40.52 -6.99
N PRO A 84 0.34 -40.79 -7.74
CA PRO A 84 0.81 -39.90 -8.80
C PRO A 84 -0.20 -39.80 -9.97
N PRO A 85 -0.30 -38.64 -10.67
CA PRO A 85 0.33 -37.37 -10.33
C PRO A 85 -0.30 -36.76 -9.07
N TYR A 86 0.54 -36.14 -8.22
CA TYR A 86 0.12 -35.55 -6.94
C TYR A 86 -0.60 -34.20 -7.10
N ASP A 87 -1.61 -34.18 -7.97
CA ASP A 87 -2.20 -32.98 -8.58
C ASP A 87 -3.58 -32.64 -7.98
N SER A 88 -3.68 -32.68 -6.65
CA SER A 88 -4.83 -32.07 -5.97
C SER A 88 -4.46 -31.53 -4.58
N LEU A 89 -4.68 -30.23 -4.43
CA LEU A 89 -4.78 -29.55 -3.15
C LEU A 89 -6.21 -29.76 -2.61
N TYR A 90 -6.35 -29.96 -1.30
CA TYR A 90 -7.64 -29.99 -0.63
C TYR A 90 -7.57 -29.14 0.65
N ILE A 91 -8.74 -28.66 1.11
CA ILE A 91 -8.85 -27.95 2.38
C ILE A 91 -8.78 -28.97 3.52
N ASP A 92 -7.72 -28.88 4.31
CA ASP A 92 -7.45 -29.78 5.42
C ASP A 92 -8.10 -29.22 6.69
N LYS A 93 -9.35 -29.65 6.95
CA LYS A 93 -10.17 -29.16 8.06
C LYS A 93 -9.48 -29.36 9.41
N ASP A 94 -8.86 -30.51 9.61
CA ASP A 94 -8.22 -30.86 10.88
C ASP A 94 -6.94 -30.06 11.11
N LYS A 95 -6.12 -29.88 10.06
CA LYS A 95 -4.94 -29.02 10.12
C LYS A 95 -5.31 -27.56 10.40
N LEU A 96 -6.31 -27.01 9.71
CA LEU A 96 -6.81 -25.66 9.94
C LEU A 96 -7.29 -25.48 11.38
N LEU A 97 -8.14 -26.39 11.87
CA LEU A 97 -8.64 -26.33 13.26
C LEU A 97 -7.53 -26.54 14.30
N SER A 98 -6.47 -27.30 13.98
CA SER A 98 -5.30 -27.43 14.87
C SER A 98 -4.54 -26.10 15.03
N ALA A 99 -4.47 -25.29 13.98
CA ALA A 99 -3.79 -23.99 13.98
C ALA A 99 -4.60 -22.84 14.60
N LEU A 100 -5.90 -23.04 14.90
CA LEU A 100 -6.71 -22.02 15.57
C LEU A 100 -6.46 -21.98 17.09
N SER A 101 -6.33 -20.77 17.62
CA SER A 101 -6.45 -20.48 19.06
C SER A 101 -7.92 -20.49 19.49
N ASP A 102 -8.21 -20.47 20.79
CA ASP A 102 -9.60 -20.44 21.30
C ASP A 102 -10.37 -19.20 20.83
N ASN A 103 -9.67 -18.06 20.80
CA ASN A 103 -10.11 -16.79 20.23
C ASN A 103 -9.17 -16.38 19.09
N ASN A 104 -9.74 -16.05 17.94
CA ASN A 104 -9.03 -15.77 16.70
C ASN A 104 -9.46 -14.42 16.14
N LYS A 105 -8.59 -13.83 15.30
CA LYS A 105 -8.88 -12.59 14.59
C LYS A 105 -8.45 -12.69 13.14
N LEU A 106 -9.36 -12.31 12.25
CA LEU A 106 -9.11 -12.02 10.85
C LEU A 106 -9.46 -10.56 10.62
N SER A 107 -8.61 -9.80 9.95
CA SER A 107 -8.90 -8.43 9.55
C SER A 107 -8.34 -8.15 8.17
N TYR A 108 -9.03 -7.31 7.40
CA TYR A 108 -8.51 -6.79 6.15
C TYR A 108 -8.90 -5.33 5.95
N ASP A 109 -7.97 -4.56 5.38
CA ASP A 109 -8.14 -3.15 5.04
C ASP A 109 -7.82 -2.96 3.55
N ILE A 110 -8.78 -2.48 2.77
CA ILE A 110 -8.61 -2.07 1.37
C ILE A 110 -8.75 -0.55 1.29
N SER A 111 -7.83 0.11 0.58
CA SER A 111 -7.88 1.54 0.30
C SER A 111 -7.53 1.79 -1.16
N GLU A 112 -8.55 1.98 -2.00
CA GLU A 112 -8.41 2.32 -3.42
C GLU A 112 -8.57 3.82 -3.64
N GLN A 113 -7.60 4.45 -4.31
CA GLN A 113 -7.67 5.86 -4.65
C GLN A 113 -8.28 6.09 -6.03
N LEU A 114 -9.55 6.53 -6.00
CA LEU A 114 -10.36 6.84 -7.18
C LEU A 114 -9.75 7.99 -8.00
N PHE A 115 -9.19 9.00 -7.34
CA PHE A 115 -8.29 9.98 -7.96
C PHE A 115 -7.49 10.74 -6.90
N ALA A 116 -6.38 11.34 -7.30
CA ALA A 116 -5.71 12.37 -6.51
C ALA A 116 -5.01 13.40 -7.39
N LEU A 117 -4.93 14.63 -6.91
CA LEU A 117 -4.05 15.66 -7.46
C LEU A 117 -3.50 16.52 -6.33
N GLY A 118 -2.39 17.19 -6.60
CA GLY A 118 -1.89 18.23 -5.70
C GLY A 118 -0.95 19.19 -6.39
N PHE A 119 -0.95 20.45 -5.97
CA PHE A 119 -0.21 21.53 -6.60
C PHE A 119 0.40 22.50 -5.57
N ARG A 120 1.50 23.13 -5.95
CA ARG A 120 2.32 23.97 -5.06
C ARG A 120 2.34 25.43 -5.51
N ILE A 121 1.85 26.33 -4.66
CA ILE A 121 1.92 27.78 -4.85
C ILE A 121 2.87 28.37 -3.80
N ARG A 122 4.09 28.72 -4.22
CA ARG A 122 5.16 29.28 -3.38
C ARG A 122 5.52 28.32 -2.22
N ARG A 123 5.14 28.67 -0.99
CA ARG A 123 5.33 27.88 0.25
C ARG A 123 4.11 27.01 0.63
N ASN A 124 3.00 27.18 -0.09
CA ASN A 124 1.76 26.46 0.14
C ASN A 124 1.66 25.27 -0.81
N TYR A 125 1.05 24.19 -0.34
CA TYR A 125 0.71 23.00 -1.10
C TYR A 125 -0.77 22.71 -0.89
N PHE A 126 -1.46 22.34 -1.96
CA PHE A 126 -2.88 21.99 -1.96
C PHE A 126 -3.03 20.57 -2.50
N THR A 127 -3.92 19.77 -1.92
CA THR A 127 -4.24 18.42 -2.41
C THR A 127 -5.75 18.24 -2.50
N LEU A 128 -6.23 17.58 -3.54
CA LEU A 128 -7.60 17.07 -3.64
C LEU A 128 -7.53 15.59 -4.00
N SER A 129 -8.29 14.74 -3.32
CA SER A 129 -8.36 13.31 -3.62
C SER A 129 -9.70 12.72 -3.24
N ALA A 130 -10.09 11.63 -3.91
CA ALA A 130 -11.12 10.73 -3.41
C ALA A 130 -10.59 9.30 -3.34
N ALA A 131 -11.00 8.57 -2.29
CA ALA A 131 -10.62 7.17 -2.08
C ALA A 131 -11.79 6.39 -1.48
N THR A 132 -11.93 5.12 -1.88
CA THR A 132 -12.84 4.17 -1.25
C THR A 132 -12.06 3.31 -0.27
N LYS A 133 -12.54 3.25 0.96
CA LYS A 133 -11.95 2.48 2.07
C LYS A 133 -12.93 1.41 2.51
N ILE A 134 -12.45 0.18 2.67
CA ILE A 134 -13.19 -0.95 3.22
C ILE A 134 -12.32 -1.55 4.33
N SER A 135 -12.82 -1.55 5.56
CA SER A 135 -12.17 -2.17 6.71
C SER A 135 -13.08 -3.23 7.30
N THR A 136 -12.55 -4.43 7.50
CA THR A 136 -13.26 -5.54 8.14
C THR A 136 -12.41 -6.10 9.27
N ASN A 137 -13.02 -6.30 10.43
CA ASN A 137 -12.44 -6.92 11.62
C ASN A 137 -13.41 -8.00 12.10
N PHE A 138 -13.02 -9.27 12.00
CA PHE A 138 -13.81 -10.41 12.42
C PHE A 138 -13.06 -11.18 13.52
N ASN A 139 -13.60 -11.13 14.74
CA ASN A 139 -13.18 -11.99 15.84
C ASN A 139 -14.07 -13.24 15.85
N TYR A 140 -13.49 -14.43 16.08
CA TYR A 140 -14.23 -15.70 16.05
C TYR A 140 -13.61 -16.74 16.97
N THR A 141 -14.45 -17.59 17.57
CA THR A 141 -13.95 -18.70 18.42
C THR A 141 -13.48 -19.89 17.60
N LYS A 142 -12.67 -20.75 18.22
CA LYS A 142 -12.32 -22.07 17.67
C LYS A 142 -13.56 -22.92 17.41
N ASP A 143 -14.53 -22.85 18.32
CA ASP A 143 -15.80 -23.56 18.22
C ASP A 143 -16.66 -23.06 17.06
N PHE A 144 -16.70 -21.75 16.79
CA PHE A 144 -17.38 -21.19 15.62
C PHE A 144 -16.86 -21.80 14.32
N MET A 145 -15.53 -21.86 14.14
CA MET A 145 -14.93 -22.47 12.94
C MET A 145 -15.06 -23.99 12.92
N THR A 146 -15.00 -24.64 14.08
CA THR A 146 -15.21 -26.09 14.20
C THR A 146 -16.64 -26.46 13.77
N PHE A 147 -17.64 -25.71 14.26
CA PHE A 147 -19.04 -25.87 13.86
C PHE A 147 -19.27 -25.54 12.39
N LEU A 148 -18.64 -24.48 11.86
CA LEU A 148 -18.74 -24.12 10.44
C LEU A 148 -18.13 -25.19 9.51
N LEU A 149 -17.06 -25.87 9.93
CA LEU A 149 -16.34 -26.84 9.09
C LEU A 149 -16.78 -28.30 9.30
N LYS A 150 -17.28 -28.67 10.48
CA LYS A 150 -17.68 -30.04 10.85
C LYS A 150 -19.13 -30.19 11.32
N GLY A 151 -19.89 -29.10 11.45
CA GLY A 151 -21.23 -29.12 12.03
C GLY A 151 -21.22 -29.46 13.53
N ASN A 152 -22.27 -30.13 13.97
CA ASN A 152 -22.50 -30.51 15.37
C ASN A 152 -21.75 -31.77 15.82
N GLU A 153 -21.20 -32.58 14.91
CA GLU A 153 -20.50 -33.85 15.20
C GLU A 153 -19.44 -33.73 16.32
N PRO A 154 -18.51 -32.74 16.35
CA PRO A 154 -17.49 -32.67 17.40
C PRO A 154 -18.04 -32.34 18.80
N PHE A 155 -19.30 -31.89 18.85
CA PHE A 155 -19.99 -31.36 20.00
C PHE A 155 -21.11 -32.26 20.52
N ILE A 156 -21.23 -33.51 20.05
CA ILE A 156 -22.14 -34.51 20.62
C ILE A 156 -21.89 -34.63 22.13
N GLY A 157 -22.92 -34.38 22.95
CA GLY A 157 -22.83 -34.36 24.41
C GLY A 157 -22.08 -33.17 25.00
N LYS A 158 -21.86 -32.09 24.22
CA LYS A 158 -21.11 -30.89 24.60
C LYS A 158 -21.80 -29.63 24.10
N THR A 159 -21.32 -28.48 24.58
CA THR A 159 -21.73 -27.15 24.11
C THR A 159 -20.59 -26.52 23.30
N ALA A 160 -20.88 -26.14 22.06
CA ALA A 160 -20.02 -25.25 21.26
C ALA A 160 -20.24 -23.80 21.70
N ASN A 161 -19.18 -23.09 22.07
CA ASN A 161 -19.26 -21.69 22.48
C ASN A 161 -18.89 -20.75 21.31
N LEU A 162 -19.91 -20.22 20.65
CA LEU A 162 -19.78 -19.28 19.53
C LEU A 162 -19.75 -17.81 20.02
N SER A 163 -19.90 -17.58 21.34
CA SER A 163 -19.91 -16.25 21.96
C SER A 163 -18.62 -15.44 21.68
N ASP A 164 -18.71 -14.12 21.79
CA ASP A 164 -17.69 -13.14 21.40
C ASP A 164 -17.25 -13.15 19.92
N SER A 165 -17.76 -14.08 19.09
CA SER A 165 -17.65 -14.01 17.64
C SER A 165 -18.38 -12.76 17.12
N LYS A 166 -17.62 -11.79 16.60
CA LYS A 166 -18.06 -10.41 16.35
C LYS A 166 -17.51 -9.90 15.03
N LEU A 167 -18.40 -9.40 14.16
CA LEU A 167 -18.05 -8.78 12.89
C LEU A 167 -18.19 -7.26 12.99
N GLY A 168 -17.11 -6.55 12.66
CA GLY A 168 -17.13 -5.15 12.27
C GLY A 168 -16.77 -5.03 10.79
N LEU A 169 -17.63 -4.45 9.97
CA LEU A 169 -17.36 -4.11 8.57
C LEU A 169 -17.73 -2.64 8.34
N ASN A 170 -16.86 -1.88 7.68
CA ASN A 170 -17.08 -0.48 7.41
C ASN A 170 -16.52 -0.10 6.03
N ALA A 171 -17.41 0.20 5.08
CA ALA A 171 -17.10 0.62 3.73
C ALA A 171 -17.59 2.06 3.48
N TYR A 172 -16.71 2.94 3.03
CA TYR A 172 -17.03 4.35 2.77
C TYR A 172 -16.13 4.96 1.69
N THR A 173 -16.60 6.00 1.01
CA THR A 173 -15.76 6.88 0.18
C THR A 173 -15.44 8.14 0.98
N GLU A 174 -14.17 8.55 0.99
CA GLU A 174 -13.75 9.87 1.45
C GLU A 174 -13.40 10.79 0.27
N ILE A 175 -13.84 12.04 0.35
CA ILE A 175 -13.41 13.14 -0.53
C ILE A 175 -12.66 14.13 0.35
N ALA A 176 -11.41 14.43 0.02
CA ALA A 176 -10.49 15.11 0.92
C ALA A 176 -9.79 16.32 0.29
N LEU A 177 -9.84 17.45 1.01
CA LEU A 177 -9.17 18.71 0.69
C LEU A 177 -8.05 18.94 1.70
N GLY A 178 -6.80 19.01 1.22
CA GLY A 178 -5.61 19.21 2.04
C GLY A 178 -4.90 20.51 1.75
N PHE A 179 -4.35 21.12 2.80
CA PHE A 179 -3.53 22.32 2.74
C PHE A 179 -2.29 22.15 3.63
N SER A 180 -1.11 22.39 3.07
CA SER A 180 0.18 22.30 3.77
C SER A 180 1.01 23.55 3.52
N ARG A 181 1.75 24.03 4.53
CA ARG A 181 2.51 25.29 4.43
C ARG A 181 3.85 25.22 5.14
N GLU A 182 4.91 25.58 4.41
CA GLU A 182 6.21 25.91 4.99
C GLU A 182 6.10 27.26 5.72
N ILE A 183 5.96 27.22 7.05
CA ILE A 183 5.92 28.41 7.89
C ILE A 183 7.28 29.12 7.79
N ASN A 184 8.37 28.37 7.95
CA ASN A 184 9.74 28.86 7.85
C ASN A 184 10.69 27.74 7.37
N LYS A 185 12.01 27.95 7.47
CA LYS A 185 13.04 26.99 7.02
C LYS A 185 13.12 25.69 7.86
N LYS A 186 12.41 25.62 9.01
CA LYS A 186 12.39 24.48 9.93
C LYS A 186 11.00 23.85 10.10
N LEU A 187 9.94 24.65 10.16
CA LEU A 187 8.58 24.18 10.44
C LEU A 187 7.70 24.18 9.19
N THR A 188 7.15 23.00 8.89
CA THR A 188 6.00 22.81 7.99
C THR A 188 4.82 22.32 8.80
N VAL A 189 3.62 22.81 8.48
CA VAL A 189 2.35 22.31 9.04
C VAL A 189 1.40 21.92 7.92
N GLY A 190 0.42 21.07 8.22
CA GLY A 190 -0.65 20.72 7.28
C GLY A 190 -1.94 20.32 7.97
N VAL A 191 -3.04 20.46 7.23
CA VAL A 191 -4.40 20.09 7.64
C VAL A 191 -5.11 19.44 6.45
N ARG A 192 -6.01 18.50 6.71
CA ARG A 192 -6.92 17.94 5.70
C ARG A 192 -8.34 17.90 6.25
N LEU A 193 -9.29 18.39 5.48
CA LEU A 193 -10.72 18.19 5.69
C LEU A 193 -11.18 17.03 4.82
N LYS A 194 -11.92 16.09 5.40
CA LYS A 194 -12.56 14.95 4.70
C LYS A 194 -14.06 15.07 4.82
N TYR A 195 -14.76 14.93 3.71
CA TYR A 195 -16.17 14.57 3.65
C TYR A 195 -16.27 13.04 3.45
N LEU A 196 -17.18 12.39 4.16
CA LEU A 196 -17.30 10.94 4.21
C LEU A 196 -18.70 10.51 3.75
N ILE A 197 -18.75 9.52 2.87
CA ILE A 197 -19.98 8.93 2.32
C ILE A 197 -19.98 7.44 2.68
N GLY A 198 -20.83 7.06 3.63
CA GLY A 198 -20.95 5.69 4.14
C GLY A 198 -21.69 4.76 3.17
N ILE A 199 -21.01 3.73 2.68
CA ILE A 199 -21.58 2.74 1.76
C ILE A 199 -22.20 1.59 2.56
N VAL A 200 -21.42 0.94 3.44
CA VAL A 200 -21.91 -0.15 4.30
C VAL A 200 -21.32 -0.02 5.70
N ASN A 201 -22.12 -0.28 6.72
CA ASN A 201 -21.63 -0.59 8.06
C ASN A 201 -22.31 -1.86 8.60
N VAL A 202 -21.55 -2.69 9.30
CA VAL A 202 -22.05 -3.78 10.14
C VAL A 202 -21.23 -3.78 11.42
N TYR A 203 -21.87 -3.87 12.58
CA TYR A 203 -21.19 -3.97 13.86
C TYR A 203 -21.95 -4.88 14.83
N THR A 204 -21.34 -6.00 15.20
CA THR A 204 -21.80 -6.86 16.29
C THR A 204 -21.45 -6.24 17.65
N GLU A 205 -22.44 -5.68 18.34
CA GLU A 205 -22.27 -5.11 19.68
C GLU A 205 -22.17 -6.23 20.74
N ARG A 206 -23.10 -7.20 20.67
CA ARG A 206 -23.17 -8.35 21.57
C ARG A 206 -23.35 -9.62 20.75
N SER A 207 -22.73 -10.70 21.22
CA SER A 207 -22.77 -12.02 20.59
C SER A 207 -22.54 -13.06 21.67
N ASN A 208 -23.62 -13.54 22.28
CA ASN A 208 -23.62 -14.64 23.23
C ASN A 208 -24.37 -15.78 22.53
N ILE A 209 -23.67 -16.81 22.08
CA ILE A 209 -24.26 -17.91 21.31
C ILE A 209 -23.63 -19.22 21.79
N GLN A 210 -24.49 -20.14 22.26
CA GLN A 210 -24.09 -21.47 22.73
C GLN A 210 -24.98 -22.51 22.05
N LEU A 211 -24.37 -23.57 21.53
CA LEU A 211 -25.05 -24.65 20.79
C LEU A 211 -24.72 -25.99 21.44
N THR A 212 -25.68 -26.62 22.11
CA THR A 212 -25.49 -27.93 22.76
C THR A 212 -26.09 -29.04 21.91
N THR A 213 -25.32 -30.07 21.60
CA THR A 213 -25.79 -31.20 20.77
C THR A 213 -26.20 -32.36 21.66
N ASP A 214 -27.46 -32.81 21.56
CA ASP A 214 -27.93 -34.00 22.29
C ASP A 214 -27.20 -35.28 21.84
N VAL A 215 -27.03 -36.21 22.77
CA VAL A 215 -26.28 -37.46 22.57
C VAL A 215 -27.06 -38.49 21.75
N ASN A 216 -28.39 -38.49 21.85
CA ASN A 216 -29.23 -39.57 21.33
C ASN A 216 -29.98 -39.19 20.04
N THR A 217 -30.38 -37.92 19.94
CA THR A 217 -31.18 -37.36 18.83
C THR A 217 -30.36 -36.48 17.89
N PHE A 218 -29.15 -36.10 18.28
CA PHE A 218 -28.29 -35.11 17.61
C PHE A 218 -28.92 -33.70 17.43
N ALA A 219 -30.09 -33.45 18.02
CA ALA A 219 -30.75 -32.16 18.01
C ALA A 219 -29.90 -31.09 18.72
N LEU A 220 -29.99 -29.86 18.22
CA LEU A 220 -29.23 -28.72 18.71
C LEU A 220 -30.08 -27.85 19.64
N THR A 221 -29.82 -27.89 20.94
CA THR A 221 -30.36 -26.92 21.89
C THR A 221 -29.50 -25.67 21.85
N ALA A 222 -30.02 -24.61 21.26
CA ALA A 222 -29.34 -23.34 21.09
C ALA A 222 -29.80 -22.32 22.14
N THR A 223 -28.87 -21.49 22.61
CA THR A 223 -29.14 -20.32 23.45
C THR A 223 -28.49 -19.11 22.79
N SER A 224 -29.27 -18.05 22.52
CA SER A 224 -28.79 -16.87 21.81
C SER A 224 -29.14 -15.56 22.52
N ASP A 225 -28.19 -14.64 22.56
CA ASP A 225 -28.36 -13.23 22.91
C ASP A 225 -27.32 -12.40 22.13
N PHE A 226 -27.72 -11.90 20.97
CA PHE A 226 -26.91 -11.08 20.08
C PHE A 226 -27.61 -9.77 19.74
N LEU A 227 -26.80 -8.78 19.36
CA LEU A 227 -27.21 -7.49 18.81
C LEU A 227 -26.22 -7.09 17.72
N ILE A 228 -26.71 -7.06 16.47
CA ILE A 228 -25.94 -6.64 15.31
C ILE A 228 -26.63 -5.40 14.70
N HIS A 229 -25.90 -4.29 14.65
CA HIS A 229 -26.31 -3.10 13.92
C HIS A 229 -25.82 -3.21 12.47
N SER A 230 -26.61 -2.74 11.50
CA SER A 230 -26.14 -2.57 10.13
C SER A 230 -26.74 -1.34 9.45
N SER A 231 -26.09 -0.90 8.37
CA SER A 231 -26.64 0.03 7.39
C SER A 231 -26.08 -0.36 6.02
N SER A 232 -26.96 -0.62 5.05
CA SER A 232 -26.59 -1.19 3.74
C SER A 232 -27.58 -0.75 2.64
N PRO A 233 -27.12 -0.38 1.44
CA PRO A 233 -27.96 -0.23 0.25
C PRO A 233 -28.24 -1.57 -0.45
N PHE A 234 -27.72 -2.68 0.07
CA PHE A 234 -27.90 -4.03 -0.48
C PHE A 234 -28.90 -4.81 0.36
N ASP A 235 -29.99 -5.24 -0.25
CA ASP A 235 -31.07 -6.02 0.40
C ASP A 235 -30.74 -7.52 0.52
N SER A 236 -29.77 -8.01 -0.27
CA SER A 236 -29.30 -9.40 -0.23
C SER A 236 -27.84 -9.49 -0.66
N LEU A 237 -27.12 -10.52 -0.18
CA LEU A 237 -25.79 -10.89 -0.68
C LEU A 237 -25.85 -11.45 -2.11
N GLN A 238 -27.01 -11.95 -2.55
CA GLN A 238 -27.17 -12.49 -3.88
C GLN A 238 -27.29 -11.39 -4.92
N SER A 239 -26.68 -11.61 -6.09
CA SER A 239 -26.53 -10.58 -7.12
C SER A 239 -25.81 -9.31 -6.63
N ILE A 240 -25.00 -9.35 -5.56
CA ILE A 240 -24.33 -8.14 -5.03
C ILE A 240 -23.44 -7.45 -6.09
N ASP A 241 -22.79 -8.20 -6.97
CA ASP A 241 -22.11 -7.68 -8.18
C ASP A 241 -23.04 -6.84 -9.07
N LYS A 242 -24.26 -7.33 -9.34
CA LYS A 242 -25.28 -6.63 -10.13
C LYS A 242 -25.87 -5.44 -9.35
N GLN A 243 -25.97 -5.52 -8.03
CA GLN A 243 -26.41 -4.39 -7.20
C GLN A 243 -25.35 -3.28 -7.20
N ILE A 244 -24.08 -3.62 -7.00
CA ILE A 244 -22.92 -2.70 -7.10
C ILE A 244 -22.88 -2.03 -8.48
N LYS A 245 -23.00 -2.79 -9.57
CA LYS A 245 -23.07 -2.25 -10.95
C LYS A 245 -24.26 -1.33 -11.21
N ASN A 246 -25.31 -1.41 -10.39
CA ASN A 246 -26.51 -0.55 -10.47
C ASN A 246 -26.53 0.58 -9.42
N LEU A 247 -25.51 0.72 -8.56
CA LEU A 247 -25.40 1.86 -7.65
C LEU A 247 -25.18 3.15 -8.45
N LYS A 248 -26.21 4.00 -8.50
CA LYS A 248 -26.12 5.33 -9.09
C LYS A 248 -25.63 6.34 -8.04
N PRO A 249 -25.05 7.49 -8.43
CA PRO A 249 -24.80 8.60 -7.50
C PRO A 249 -26.06 9.12 -6.79
N SER A 250 -27.26 8.91 -7.35
CA SER A 250 -28.55 9.17 -6.68
C SER A 250 -28.86 8.23 -5.51
N ASN A 251 -28.11 7.15 -5.35
CA ASN A 251 -28.17 6.22 -4.21
C ASN A 251 -27.11 6.59 -3.14
N ILE A 252 -26.40 7.71 -3.29
CA ILE A 252 -25.68 8.34 -2.19
C ILE A 252 -26.73 8.70 -1.12
N ASN A 253 -26.57 8.04 0.03
CA ASN A 253 -27.50 8.03 1.14
C ASN A 253 -27.21 9.18 2.13
N ASP A 254 -28.04 9.33 3.16
CA ASP A 254 -27.83 10.32 4.22
C ASP A 254 -26.71 9.92 5.21
N ASN A 255 -26.01 8.80 4.96
CA ASN A 255 -24.97 8.23 5.82
C ASN A 255 -23.67 9.01 5.69
N THR A 256 -23.69 10.25 6.13
CA THR A 256 -22.67 11.26 5.84
C THR A 256 -21.87 11.62 7.08
N GLY A 257 -20.61 11.99 6.86
CA GLY A 257 -19.66 12.25 7.92
C GLY A 257 -18.58 13.25 7.54
N TYR A 258 -17.80 13.63 8.54
CA TYR A 258 -16.64 14.49 8.38
C TYR A 258 -15.48 13.95 9.22
N ALA A 259 -14.25 14.18 8.75
CA ALA A 259 -13.04 13.93 9.51
C ALA A 259 -11.97 14.98 9.21
N PHE A 260 -11.03 15.11 10.15
CA PHE A 260 -9.92 16.05 10.08
C PHE A 260 -8.60 15.30 10.25
N ASP A 261 -7.61 15.66 9.44
CA ASP A 261 -6.22 15.30 9.65
C ASP A 261 -5.40 16.55 9.99
N PHE A 262 -4.43 16.42 10.87
CA PHE A 262 -3.48 17.46 11.26
C PHE A 262 -2.05 16.90 11.18
N GLY A 263 -1.09 17.74 10.79
CA GLY A 263 0.31 17.32 10.66
C GLY A 263 1.31 18.45 10.88
N GLY A 264 2.48 18.07 11.39
CA GLY A 264 3.67 18.92 11.51
C GLY A 264 4.94 18.16 11.15
N GLU A 265 5.89 18.87 10.53
CA GLU A 265 7.28 18.45 10.39
C GLU A 265 8.18 19.58 10.93
N TYR A 266 9.04 19.26 11.91
CA TYR A 266 10.03 20.17 12.47
C TYR A 266 11.45 19.67 12.19
N ARG A 267 12.15 20.38 11.30
CA ARG A 267 13.53 20.13 10.91
C ARG A 267 14.49 20.93 11.80
N LEU A 268 15.03 20.27 12.83
CA LEU A 268 15.93 20.88 13.82
C LEU A 268 17.21 21.41 13.17
N ASN A 269 17.82 20.59 12.30
CA ASN A 269 19.01 20.89 11.50
C ASN A 269 19.03 20.00 10.23
N LYS A 270 20.14 19.93 9.49
CA LYS A 270 20.23 19.11 8.26
C LYS A 270 20.04 17.60 8.49
N LYS A 271 20.37 17.09 9.68
CA LYS A 271 20.33 15.65 10.01
C LYS A 271 19.02 15.26 10.68
N TRP A 272 18.56 16.04 11.67
CA TRP A 272 17.43 15.67 12.52
C TRP A 272 16.12 16.35 12.11
N THR A 273 15.10 15.52 11.87
CA THR A 273 13.71 15.93 11.58
C THR A 273 12.75 15.17 12.49
N PHE A 274 11.76 15.87 13.03
CA PHE A 274 10.72 15.34 13.91
C PHE A 274 9.35 15.53 13.26
N GLY A 275 8.44 14.58 13.40
CA GLY A 275 7.09 14.66 12.87
C GLY A 275 6.02 14.30 13.91
N LEU A 276 4.86 14.93 13.79
CA LEU A 276 3.68 14.65 14.60
C LEU A 276 2.44 14.80 13.72
N SER A 277 1.56 13.81 13.68
CA SER A 277 0.29 13.89 12.93
C SER A 277 -0.84 13.11 13.59
N VAL A 278 -2.05 13.64 13.47
CA VAL A 278 -3.31 13.00 13.88
C VAL A 278 -4.15 12.84 12.62
N ILE A 279 -4.52 11.61 12.28
CA ILE A 279 -5.23 11.24 11.04
C ILE A 279 -6.57 10.61 11.41
N ASP A 280 -7.58 10.79 10.56
CA ASP A 280 -8.92 10.19 10.71
C ASP A 280 -9.62 10.59 12.02
N LEU A 281 -9.48 11.85 12.47
CA LEU A 281 -10.26 12.39 13.60
C LEU A 281 -11.65 12.80 13.12
N GLY A 282 -12.62 11.87 13.22
CA GLY A 282 -13.98 12.11 12.71
C GLY A 282 -14.94 10.93 12.86
N SER A 283 -16.03 10.98 12.10
CA SER A 283 -17.14 10.02 12.23
C SER A 283 -18.12 10.07 11.06
N ILE A 284 -18.79 8.96 10.79
CA ILE A 284 -19.96 8.85 9.90
C ILE A 284 -21.23 8.73 10.76
N ASN A 285 -22.28 9.45 10.39
CA ASN A 285 -23.60 9.32 11.02
C ASN A 285 -24.48 8.47 10.10
N TRP A 286 -24.86 7.27 10.52
CA TRP A 286 -25.69 6.34 9.76
C TRP A 286 -27.17 6.60 10.07
N LYS A 287 -27.98 6.80 9.03
CA LYS A 287 -29.38 7.25 9.09
C LYS A 287 -30.28 6.51 8.10
N SER A 288 -29.79 6.25 6.89
CA SER A 288 -30.52 5.54 5.84
C SER A 288 -30.29 4.03 5.98
N ASN A 289 -31.31 3.24 5.65
CA ASN A 289 -31.26 1.77 5.60
C ASN A 289 -30.69 1.10 6.87
N VAL A 290 -30.88 1.74 8.04
CA VAL A 290 -30.39 1.22 9.31
C VAL A 290 -31.29 0.09 9.81
N LYS A 291 -30.66 -1.04 10.11
CA LYS A 291 -31.32 -2.25 10.61
C LYS A 291 -30.61 -2.74 11.88
N GLU A 292 -31.36 -3.42 12.73
CA GLU A 292 -30.85 -4.12 13.91
C GLU A 292 -31.33 -5.57 13.87
N TYR A 293 -30.42 -6.52 14.05
CA TYR A 293 -30.73 -7.93 14.21
C TYR A 293 -30.57 -8.30 15.67
N ARG A 294 -31.64 -8.84 16.27
CA ARG A 294 -31.73 -9.15 17.70
C ARG A 294 -32.25 -10.56 17.92
N SER A 295 -31.86 -11.18 19.03
CA SER A 295 -32.47 -12.44 19.48
C SER A 295 -33.90 -12.20 19.97
N LYS A 296 -34.87 -12.90 19.38
CA LYS A 296 -36.30 -12.92 19.71
C LYS A 296 -36.59 -13.29 21.16
N ASN A 297 -35.76 -14.17 21.71
CA ASN A 297 -35.85 -14.64 23.09
C ASN A 297 -34.44 -14.67 23.71
N PRO A 298 -33.88 -13.51 24.12
CA PRO A 298 -32.52 -13.43 24.65
C PRO A 298 -32.32 -14.40 25.83
N ASN A 299 -31.28 -15.23 25.73
CA ASN A 299 -30.89 -16.23 26.73
C ASN A 299 -31.92 -17.33 27.02
N LYS A 300 -32.96 -17.53 26.18
CA LYS A 300 -33.79 -18.74 26.26
C LYS A 300 -33.20 -19.85 25.39
N GLN A 301 -33.42 -21.08 25.82
CA GLN A 301 -33.16 -22.27 25.02
C GLN A 301 -34.26 -22.49 23.98
N PHE A 302 -33.87 -22.91 22.79
CA PHE A 302 -34.76 -23.43 21.75
C PHE A 302 -34.11 -24.64 21.08
N ILE A 303 -34.92 -25.62 20.68
CA ILE A 303 -34.44 -26.87 20.07
C ILE A 303 -34.54 -26.76 18.55
N PHE A 304 -33.42 -26.97 17.87
CA PHE A 304 -33.29 -27.05 16.43
C PHE A 304 -33.07 -28.51 16.03
N ASN A 305 -34.04 -29.09 15.32
CA ASN A 305 -34.03 -30.48 14.88
C ASN A 305 -33.25 -30.70 13.56
N GLY A 306 -32.45 -29.71 13.14
CA GLY A 306 -31.86 -29.65 11.79
C GLY A 306 -32.81 -29.04 10.75
N ILE A 307 -32.35 -29.03 9.50
CA ILE A 307 -33.14 -28.65 8.32
C ILE A 307 -33.34 -29.91 7.50
N ASP A 308 -34.57 -30.18 7.04
CA ASP A 308 -34.82 -31.32 6.15
C ASP A 308 -34.06 -31.11 4.83
N ILE A 309 -33.19 -32.05 4.49
CA ILE A 309 -32.35 -31.98 3.29
C ILE A 309 -33.17 -32.05 2.00
N ASN A 310 -34.39 -32.59 2.04
CA ASN A 310 -35.31 -32.63 0.90
C ASN A 310 -36.01 -31.28 0.67
N GLU A 311 -36.33 -30.55 1.75
CA GLU A 311 -36.88 -29.19 1.69
C GLU A 311 -35.81 -28.16 1.32
N ALA A 312 -34.58 -28.33 1.80
CA ALA A 312 -33.45 -27.49 1.45
C ALA A 312 -32.89 -27.78 0.05
N PHE A 313 -32.88 -29.02 -0.44
CA PHE A 313 -32.28 -29.40 -1.73
C PHE A 313 -33.29 -30.05 -2.70
N PRO A 314 -34.42 -29.38 -3.05
CA PRO A 314 -35.43 -29.94 -3.93
C PRO A 314 -34.85 -30.27 -5.32
N GLY A 315 -34.78 -31.57 -5.63
CA GLY A 315 -34.18 -32.07 -6.88
C GLY A 315 -32.65 -32.11 -6.90
N GLY A 316 -31.97 -32.03 -5.76
CA GLY A 316 -30.53 -32.31 -5.62
C GLY A 316 -29.59 -31.28 -6.25
N LYS A 317 -30.09 -30.10 -6.64
CA LYS A 317 -29.28 -29.02 -7.22
C LYS A 317 -28.91 -28.00 -6.16
N LEU A 318 -27.62 -27.83 -5.91
CA LEU A 318 -27.08 -26.67 -5.20
C LEU A 318 -27.23 -25.41 -6.06
N ASP A 319 -28.21 -24.58 -5.74
CA ASP A 319 -28.40 -23.26 -6.37
C ASP A 319 -28.45 -22.13 -5.31
N SER A 320 -28.69 -20.91 -5.77
CA SER A 320 -28.85 -19.74 -4.89
C SER A 320 -30.11 -19.81 -4.01
N THR A 321 -31.17 -20.47 -4.48
CA THR A 321 -32.44 -20.61 -3.75
C THR A 321 -32.26 -21.47 -2.52
N VAL A 322 -31.56 -22.62 -2.66
CA VAL A 322 -31.15 -23.51 -1.56
C VAL A 322 -30.46 -22.73 -0.43
N PHE A 323 -29.51 -21.85 -0.77
CA PHE A 323 -28.76 -21.08 0.22
C PHE A 323 -29.62 -20.03 0.93
N ASN A 324 -30.56 -19.38 0.24
CA ASN A 324 -31.51 -18.45 0.90
C ASN A 324 -32.43 -19.19 1.85
N ASN A 325 -33.06 -20.27 1.39
CA ASN A 325 -33.96 -21.08 2.22
C ASN A 325 -33.25 -21.56 3.49
N LEU A 326 -32.03 -22.07 3.37
CA LEU A 326 -31.21 -22.48 4.51
C LEU A 326 -30.89 -21.30 5.45
N ILE A 327 -30.54 -20.12 4.93
CA ILE A 327 -30.28 -18.92 5.75
C ILE A 327 -31.55 -18.38 6.41
N ASP A 328 -32.71 -18.43 5.75
CA ASP A 328 -33.97 -17.93 6.29
C ASP A 328 -34.58 -18.91 7.30
N SER A 329 -34.51 -20.23 7.06
CA SER A 329 -34.78 -21.25 8.08
C SER A 329 -33.83 -21.12 9.28
N LEU A 330 -32.55 -20.77 9.06
CA LEU A 330 -31.62 -20.47 10.17
C LEU A 330 -31.98 -19.18 10.90
N LYS A 331 -32.49 -18.13 10.24
CA LYS A 331 -32.98 -16.92 10.91
C LYS A 331 -34.17 -17.25 11.80
N GLU A 332 -35.16 -17.97 11.27
CA GLU A 332 -36.35 -18.37 12.02
C GLU A 332 -35.98 -19.27 13.20
N THR A 333 -35.16 -20.29 12.95
CA THR A 333 -34.59 -21.20 13.95
C THR A 333 -33.87 -20.45 15.06
N VAL A 334 -32.87 -19.62 14.73
CA VAL A 334 -32.00 -18.93 15.71
C VAL A 334 -32.73 -17.77 16.41
N GLY A 335 -34.00 -17.53 16.05
CA GLY A 335 -34.81 -16.44 16.57
C GLY A 335 -34.25 -15.08 16.18
N ILE A 336 -33.78 -14.92 14.95
CA ILE A 336 -33.25 -13.66 14.43
C ILE A 336 -34.41 -12.78 13.94
N GLU A 337 -34.74 -11.75 14.70
CA GLU A 337 -35.70 -10.75 14.30
C GLU A 337 -35.00 -9.50 13.75
N GLU A 338 -35.44 -9.05 12.58
CA GLU A 338 -35.00 -7.80 11.95
C GLU A 338 -35.88 -6.64 12.44
N TYR A 339 -35.24 -5.65 13.05
CA TYR A 339 -35.85 -4.40 13.48
C TYR A 339 -35.35 -3.25 12.60
N LYS A 340 -36.20 -2.26 12.32
CA LYS A 340 -35.74 -0.97 11.79
C LYS A 340 -34.97 -0.25 12.90
N GLY A 341 -33.66 -0.12 12.71
CA GLY A 341 -32.79 0.45 13.73
C GLY A 341 -32.86 1.98 13.80
N THR A 342 -32.35 2.53 14.90
CA THR A 342 -32.24 3.99 15.08
C THR A 342 -30.93 4.53 14.49
N SER A 343 -30.89 5.82 14.13
CA SER A 343 -29.67 6.43 13.58
C SER A 343 -28.54 6.48 14.61
N TYR A 344 -27.33 6.10 14.20
CA TYR A 344 -26.16 5.99 15.08
C TYR A 344 -24.91 6.64 14.47
N LYS A 345 -23.87 6.79 15.29
CA LYS A 345 -22.63 7.48 14.92
C LYS A 345 -21.43 6.56 15.08
N ALA A 346 -20.80 6.19 13.97
CA ALA A 346 -19.56 5.41 13.97
C ALA A 346 -18.36 6.36 13.92
N PRO A 347 -17.49 6.41 14.94
CA PRO A 347 -16.22 7.12 14.83
C PRO A 347 -15.30 6.45 13.82
N LEU A 348 -14.46 7.22 13.13
CA LEU A 348 -13.33 6.65 12.41
C LEU A 348 -12.24 6.21 13.39
N LYS A 349 -11.43 5.24 12.95
CA LYS A 349 -10.23 4.79 13.67
C LYS A 349 -9.14 5.86 13.58
N THR A 350 -9.12 6.79 14.52
CA THR A 350 -8.12 7.86 14.61
C THR A 350 -6.72 7.29 14.85
N LYS A 351 -5.70 7.90 14.22
CA LYS A 351 -4.30 7.43 14.23
C LYS A 351 -3.37 8.58 14.63
N LEU A 352 -2.59 8.42 15.68
CA LEU A 352 -1.55 9.36 16.12
C LEU A 352 -0.18 8.83 15.72
N PHE A 353 0.53 9.56 14.86
CA PHE A 353 1.90 9.25 14.44
C PHE A 353 2.88 10.25 15.08
N THR A 354 3.94 9.73 15.70
CA THR A 354 5.07 10.50 16.23
C THR A 354 6.35 9.94 15.61
N SER A 355 7.16 10.77 14.97
CA SER A 355 8.35 10.31 14.23
C SER A 355 9.61 11.10 14.54
N VAL A 356 10.74 10.41 14.42
CA VAL A 356 12.09 10.96 14.41
C VAL A 356 12.80 10.42 13.17
N ALA A 357 13.52 11.26 12.44
CA ALA A 357 14.35 10.85 11.33
C ALA A 357 15.76 11.44 11.42
N PHE A 358 16.73 10.64 11.03
CA PHE A 358 18.15 10.98 10.97
C PHE A 358 18.68 10.76 9.55
N SER A 359 18.95 11.87 8.84
CA SER A 359 19.70 11.87 7.59
C SER A 359 21.19 11.79 7.89
N LEU A 360 21.81 10.65 7.56
CA LEU A 360 23.25 10.43 7.70
C LEU A 360 24.01 11.16 6.59
N THR A 361 23.56 10.96 5.35
CA THR A 361 23.96 11.68 4.13
C THR A 361 22.71 12.35 3.54
N PRO A 362 22.78 13.07 2.40
CA PRO A 362 21.56 13.42 1.66
C PRO A 362 20.76 12.16 1.27
N ASN A 363 21.44 11.12 0.78
CA ASN A 363 20.82 9.93 0.20
C ASN A 363 20.34 8.90 1.24
N ASP A 364 20.87 8.94 2.45
CA ASP A 364 20.70 7.91 3.47
C ASP A 364 19.92 8.45 4.68
N ARG A 365 18.70 7.96 4.88
CA ARG A 365 17.81 8.42 5.96
C ARG A 365 17.29 7.23 6.79
N PHE A 366 17.60 7.26 8.08
CA PHE A 366 17.02 6.38 9.07
C PHE A 366 15.76 7.01 9.67
N GLY A 367 14.75 6.18 9.96
CA GLY A 367 13.48 6.58 10.54
C GLY A 367 13.13 5.75 11.77
N LEU A 368 12.56 6.40 12.78
CA LEU A 368 11.87 5.80 13.91
C LEU A 368 10.46 6.39 13.95
N LEU A 369 9.45 5.53 13.89
CA LEU A 369 8.04 5.89 13.95
C LEU A 369 7.39 5.18 15.13
N MET A 370 6.64 5.92 15.94
CA MET A 370 5.66 5.36 16.85
C MET A 370 4.27 5.75 16.33
N ARG A 371 3.36 4.79 16.30
CA ARG A 371 1.98 4.98 15.86
C ARG A 371 1.03 4.42 16.91
N ASN A 372 0.00 5.19 17.24
CA ASN A 372 -1.07 4.78 18.15
C ASN A 372 -2.41 4.84 17.42
N ASP A 373 -3.04 3.68 17.30
CA ASP A 373 -4.34 3.48 16.68
C ASP A 373 -5.43 3.43 17.77
N PHE A 374 -6.44 4.29 17.66
CA PHE A 374 -7.54 4.37 18.62
C PHE A 374 -8.81 3.73 18.04
N ALA A 375 -9.29 2.64 18.65
CA ALA A 375 -10.47 1.91 18.21
C ALA A 375 -11.25 1.33 19.40
N ASN A 376 -12.56 1.55 19.48
CA ASN A 376 -13.47 0.88 20.42
C ASN A 376 -12.96 0.76 21.88
N LYS A 377 -12.43 1.86 22.43
CA LYS A 377 -11.80 1.99 23.78
C LYS A 377 -10.45 1.27 23.97
N SER A 378 -9.90 0.60 22.97
CA SER A 378 -8.50 0.15 22.98
C SER A 378 -7.59 1.17 22.30
N VAL A 379 -6.31 1.14 22.71
CA VAL A 379 -5.19 1.81 22.04
C VAL A 379 -4.24 0.73 21.58
N ASN A 380 -3.83 0.81 20.32
CA ASN A 380 -2.95 -0.15 19.69
C ASN A 380 -1.66 0.56 19.25
N THR A 381 -0.52 0.20 19.86
CA THR A 381 0.77 0.87 19.62
C THR A 381 1.68 0.01 18.75
N LEU A 382 2.16 0.60 17.65
CA LEU A 382 3.15 0.03 16.74
C LEU A 382 4.41 0.91 16.78
N ILE A 383 5.59 0.28 16.74
CA ILE A 383 6.88 1.00 16.62
C ILE A 383 7.60 0.47 15.38
N SER A 384 7.96 1.32 14.43
CA SER A 384 8.67 0.93 13.20
C SER A 384 10.02 1.62 13.11
N VAL A 385 11.05 0.85 12.76
CA VAL A 385 12.35 1.38 12.32
C VAL A 385 12.47 1.24 10.81
N SER A 386 13.13 2.20 10.15
CA SER A 386 13.36 2.13 8.70
C SER A 386 14.71 2.70 8.27
N TYR A 387 15.18 2.23 7.11
CA TYR A 387 16.28 2.79 6.35
C TYR A 387 15.79 3.07 4.93
N ASN A 388 16.05 4.28 4.44
CA ASN A 388 15.54 4.81 3.17
C ASN A 388 16.75 5.31 2.37
N ARG A 389 16.96 4.82 1.15
CA ARG A 389 18.09 5.17 0.29
C ARG A 389 17.63 5.69 -1.08
N ASN A 390 18.00 6.93 -1.40
CA ASN A 390 17.80 7.52 -2.72
C ASN A 390 18.95 7.13 -3.66
N ILE A 391 18.64 6.56 -4.83
CA ILE A 391 19.61 6.13 -5.84
C ILE A 391 19.43 6.98 -7.10
N GLY A 392 20.32 7.97 -7.24
CA GLY A 392 20.26 8.94 -8.33
C GLY A 392 19.04 9.86 -8.23
N LYS A 393 18.32 10.04 -9.35
CA LYS A 393 17.09 10.85 -9.45
C LYS A 393 15.85 10.00 -9.79
N TRP A 394 16.07 8.71 -10.08
CA TRP A 394 15.14 7.81 -10.76
C TRP A 394 14.71 6.62 -9.90
N PHE A 395 15.43 6.29 -8.82
CA PHE A 395 15.04 5.20 -7.92
C PHE A 395 15.24 5.58 -6.45
N ALA A 396 14.45 4.98 -5.57
CA ALA A 396 14.77 4.87 -4.15
C ALA A 396 14.23 3.56 -3.60
N ILE A 397 14.90 3.03 -2.58
CA ILE A 397 14.54 1.82 -1.85
C ILE A 397 14.33 2.14 -0.37
N THR A 398 13.40 1.44 0.27
CA THR A 398 13.14 1.50 1.70
C THR A 398 13.11 0.09 2.26
N LEU A 399 13.68 -0.09 3.45
CA LEU A 399 13.61 -1.30 4.26
C LEU A 399 13.13 -0.92 5.66
N SER A 400 12.35 -1.77 6.31
CA SER A 400 11.80 -1.51 7.64
C SER A 400 11.61 -2.79 8.45
N ASN A 401 11.38 -2.61 9.75
CA ASN A 401 10.75 -3.62 10.59
C ASN A 401 9.79 -2.93 11.56
N THR A 402 8.58 -3.47 11.68
CA THR A 402 7.59 -3.02 12.66
C THR A 402 7.55 -4.00 13.83
N PHE A 403 7.70 -3.46 15.04
CA PHE A 403 7.51 -4.15 16.31
C PHE A 403 6.06 -3.98 16.76
N VAL A 404 5.40 -5.10 17.04
CA VAL A 404 4.01 -5.19 17.52
C VAL A 404 4.01 -6.06 18.78
N SER A 405 3.13 -5.80 19.75
CA SER A 405 3.04 -6.64 20.96
C SER A 405 2.75 -8.10 20.60
N GLY A 406 3.71 -9.00 20.88
CA GLY A 406 3.66 -10.42 20.51
C GLY A 406 4.45 -10.80 19.26
N ASN A 407 4.85 -9.87 18.37
CA ASN A 407 5.80 -10.15 17.29
C ASN A 407 6.82 -9.01 17.07
N LEU A 408 8.10 -9.35 17.26
CA LEU A 408 9.22 -8.44 17.06
C LEU A 408 9.73 -8.39 15.61
N PHE A 409 9.36 -9.36 14.76
CA PHE A 409 9.79 -9.46 13.38
C PHE A 409 8.59 -9.37 12.42
N ASN A 410 8.29 -8.15 11.98
CA ASN A 410 7.36 -7.87 10.90
C ASN A 410 8.11 -6.97 9.90
N PRO A 411 9.01 -7.54 9.08
CA PRO A 411 9.74 -6.77 8.07
C PRO A 411 8.79 -6.10 7.08
N GLY A 412 9.25 -4.99 6.53
CA GLY A 412 8.63 -4.29 5.43
C GLY A 412 9.69 -3.72 4.50
N GLY A 413 9.27 -3.28 3.32
CA GLY A 413 10.18 -2.73 2.33
C GLY A 413 9.46 -2.32 1.06
N GLY A 414 10.10 -1.49 0.26
CA GLY A 414 9.49 -0.97 -0.96
C GLY A 414 10.44 -0.14 -1.78
N PHE A 415 9.97 0.28 -2.95
CA PHE A 415 10.71 1.14 -3.85
C PHE A 415 9.80 2.14 -4.55
N ASN A 416 10.39 3.21 -5.06
CA ASN A 416 9.76 4.06 -6.07
C ASN A 416 10.70 4.24 -7.28
N LEU A 417 10.11 4.28 -8.48
CA LEU A 417 10.79 4.40 -9.76
C LEU A 417 10.23 5.62 -10.50
N ASN A 418 11.05 6.62 -10.78
CA ASN A 418 10.67 7.88 -11.43
C ASN A 418 11.19 7.90 -12.88
N LEU A 419 10.38 7.43 -13.83
CA LEU A 419 10.62 7.44 -15.26
C LEU A 419 10.18 8.79 -15.87
N GLY A 420 11.03 9.80 -15.73
CA GLY A 420 10.77 11.15 -16.22
C GLY A 420 9.64 11.83 -15.44
N PHE A 421 8.45 11.93 -16.05
CA PHE A 421 7.23 12.42 -15.40
C PHE A 421 6.35 11.29 -14.84
N ILE A 422 6.59 10.02 -15.17
CA ILE A 422 5.84 8.89 -14.61
C ILE A 422 6.58 8.40 -13.36
N GLN A 423 5.85 8.17 -12.26
CA GLN A 423 6.36 7.52 -11.06
C GLN A 423 5.54 6.26 -10.78
N PHE A 424 6.23 5.14 -10.57
CA PHE A 424 5.66 3.93 -9.97
C PHE A 424 6.20 3.77 -8.54
N TYR A 425 5.43 3.11 -7.67
CA TYR A 425 5.93 2.62 -6.39
C TYR A 425 5.24 1.30 -6.00
N MET A 426 5.95 0.50 -5.21
CA MET A 426 5.43 -0.70 -4.58
C MET A 426 6.07 -0.86 -3.20
N ILE A 427 5.25 -1.21 -2.23
CA ILE A 427 5.59 -1.40 -0.82
C ILE A 427 4.94 -2.72 -0.39
N GLY A 428 5.70 -3.55 0.31
CA GLY A 428 5.18 -4.63 1.14
C GLY A 428 5.44 -4.30 2.61
N ASP A 429 4.53 -4.66 3.50
CA ASP A 429 4.61 -4.35 4.92
C ASP A 429 4.05 -5.52 5.76
N HIS A 430 4.44 -5.61 7.03
CA HIS A 430 3.90 -6.57 7.99
C HIS A 430 3.97 -8.06 7.59
N PHE A 431 4.96 -8.46 6.80
CA PHE A 431 5.18 -9.88 6.46
C PHE A 431 5.45 -10.70 7.73
N SER A 432 4.57 -11.65 8.09
CA SER A 432 4.83 -12.53 9.25
C SER A 432 5.80 -13.67 8.97
N SER A 433 6.12 -13.93 7.70
CA SER A 433 7.12 -14.89 7.23
C SER A 433 7.67 -14.44 5.89
N LEU A 434 8.91 -14.81 5.58
CA LEU A 434 9.48 -14.66 4.23
C LEU A 434 9.06 -15.79 3.29
N TYR A 435 8.53 -16.91 3.83
CA TYR A 435 7.95 -17.98 3.04
C TYR A 435 6.44 -17.76 2.90
N ALA A 436 5.98 -17.50 1.67
CA ALA A 436 4.62 -17.06 1.40
C ALA A 436 3.53 -18.04 1.86
N ALA A 437 3.84 -19.34 1.99
CA ALA A 437 2.88 -20.33 2.46
C ALA A 437 2.71 -20.38 4.00
N ASP A 438 3.69 -19.87 4.76
CA ASP A 438 3.61 -19.71 6.23
C ASP A 438 3.14 -18.29 6.63
N MET A 439 2.94 -17.42 5.65
CA MET A 439 2.53 -16.04 5.85
C MET A 439 1.07 -15.96 6.33
N LYS A 440 0.86 -15.29 7.46
CA LYS A 440 -0.45 -15.03 8.08
C LYS A 440 -0.83 -13.56 7.98
N ASN A 441 0.15 -12.66 8.15
CA ASN A 441 0.00 -11.21 7.96
C ASN A 441 0.73 -10.75 6.70
N PHE A 442 0.10 -9.84 5.94
CA PHE A 442 0.63 -9.30 4.69
C PHE A 442 -0.03 -7.97 4.33
N GLY A 443 0.77 -6.91 4.19
CA GLY A 443 0.38 -5.65 3.57
C GLY A 443 1.05 -5.47 2.21
N MET A 444 0.31 -4.94 1.23
CA MET A 444 0.84 -4.37 0.00
C MET A 444 0.26 -2.97 -0.24
N HIS A 445 1.08 -2.07 -0.79
CA HIS A 445 0.63 -0.76 -1.26
C HIS A 445 1.42 -0.36 -2.51
N PHE A 446 0.73 -0.20 -3.63
CA PHE A 446 1.35 0.18 -4.91
C PHE A 446 0.56 1.29 -5.61
N GLY A 447 1.20 1.93 -6.60
CA GLY A 447 0.50 2.88 -7.46
C GLY A 447 1.37 3.63 -8.46
N MET A 448 0.71 4.46 -9.27
CA MET A 448 1.30 5.25 -10.35
C MET A 448 0.85 6.73 -10.29
N ASN A 449 1.83 7.63 -10.25
CA ASN A 449 1.64 9.08 -10.26
C ASN A 449 2.25 9.70 -11.53
N LEU A 450 1.63 10.74 -12.06
CA LEU A 450 2.25 11.67 -13.00
C LEU A 450 2.78 12.88 -12.21
N LEU A 451 4.09 13.14 -12.27
CA LEU A 451 4.80 14.16 -11.49
C LEU A 451 5.38 15.26 -12.40
N PHE A 452 5.06 16.51 -12.11
CA PHE A 452 5.48 17.65 -12.93
C PHE A 452 6.24 18.69 -12.11
N GLY A 453 7.41 19.10 -12.63
CA GLY A 453 8.30 20.13 -12.10
C GLY A 453 8.87 19.83 -10.71
N LYS A 454 10.17 19.52 -10.60
CA LYS A 454 10.79 19.27 -9.28
C LYS A 454 10.83 20.53 -8.41
N THR A 455 10.78 20.38 -7.08
CA THR A 455 10.78 21.51 -6.15
C THR A 455 12.19 22.01 -5.82
N LYS A 456 12.30 23.23 -5.28
CA LYS A 456 13.58 23.75 -4.76
C LYS A 456 14.17 22.90 -3.62
N GLN A 457 13.41 22.01 -2.97
CA GLN A 457 13.95 21.07 -1.99
C GLN A 457 14.80 20.00 -2.67
N GLY A 458 14.33 19.44 -3.79
CA GLY A 458 15.11 18.58 -4.68
C GLY A 458 16.33 19.28 -5.29
N TYR A 459 16.21 20.51 -5.80
CA TYR A 459 17.37 21.23 -6.34
C TYR A 459 18.43 21.58 -5.28
N ARG A 460 18.02 21.88 -4.04
CA ARG A 460 18.98 22.16 -2.96
C ARG A 460 19.75 20.89 -2.55
N TYR A 461 19.05 19.76 -2.56
CA TYR A 461 19.62 18.43 -2.36
C TYR A 461 20.59 18.04 -3.49
N GLU A 462 20.26 18.35 -4.75
CA GLU A 462 21.19 18.20 -5.88
C GLU A 462 22.45 19.06 -5.69
N LYS A 463 22.31 20.35 -5.34
CA LYS A 463 23.49 21.21 -5.11
C LYS A 463 24.34 20.77 -3.91
N GLU A 464 23.73 20.30 -2.83
CA GLU A 464 24.47 19.75 -1.68
C GLU A 464 25.10 18.39 -1.97
N LYS A 465 24.50 17.56 -2.84
CA LYS A 465 25.10 16.31 -3.33
C LYS A 465 26.32 16.58 -4.22
N ASN A 466 26.18 17.49 -5.19
CA ASN A 466 27.27 17.81 -6.12
C ASN A 466 28.47 18.40 -5.37
N ALA A 467 28.25 19.33 -4.44
CA ALA A 467 29.32 19.91 -3.62
C ALA A 467 30.09 18.85 -2.79
N VAL A 468 29.42 17.81 -2.27
CA VAL A 468 30.10 16.71 -1.56
C VAL A 468 30.91 15.83 -2.51
N ILE A 469 30.42 15.60 -3.74
CA ILE A 469 31.18 14.86 -4.77
C ILE A 469 32.42 15.67 -5.21
N GLU A 470 32.26 16.97 -5.45
CA GLU A 470 33.35 17.91 -5.77
C GLU A 470 34.40 17.96 -4.64
N GLU A 471 33.97 17.93 -3.38
CA GLU A 471 34.86 17.92 -2.20
C GLU A 471 35.57 16.57 -2.02
N GLU A 472 34.88 15.43 -2.16
CA GLU A 472 35.48 14.10 -2.14
C GLU A 472 36.48 13.90 -3.28
N GLU A 473 36.13 14.32 -4.51
CA GLU A 473 37.06 14.26 -5.65
C GLU A 473 38.26 15.20 -5.47
N SER A 474 38.06 16.45 -5.04
CA SER A 474 39.16 17.38 -4.76
C SER A 474 40.13 16.82 -3.71
N SER A 475 39.60 16.20 -2.63
CA SER A 475 40.41 15.50 -1.63
C SER A 475 41.15 14.28 -2.20
N ARG A 476 40.53 13.54 -3.12
CA ARG A 476 41.13 12.38 -3.80
C ARG A 476 42.25 12.79 -4.75
N TYR A 477 42.06 13.84 -5.56
CA TYR A 477 43.09 14.41 -6.44
C TYR A 477 44.27 14.97 -5.63
N LYS A 478 44.02 15.76 -4.58
CA LYS A 478 45.08 16.24 -3.67
C LYS A 478 45.90 15.08 -3.08
N LYS A 479 45.23 13.97 -2.71
CA LYS A 479 45.91 12.78 -2.17
C LYS A 479 46.71 12.00 -3.22
N LEU A 480 46.31 11.97 -4.49
CA LEU A 480 47.15 11.41 -5.57
C LEU A 480 48.39 12.27 -5.82
N ILE A 481 48.22 13.60 -5.86
CA ILE A 481 49.32 14.56 -6.04
C ILE A 481 50.34 14.42 -4.91
N SER A 482 49.91 14.31 -3.65
CA SER A 482 50.81 14.14 -2.50
C SER A 482 51.50 12.77 -2.39
N ILE A 483 51.12 11.78 -3.21
CA ILE A 483 51.70 10.43 -3.21
C ILE A 483 52.68 10.24 -4.39
N THR A 484 52.76 11.20 -5.32
CA THR A 484 53.62 11.11 -6.50
C THR A 484 54.87 11.98 -6.29
N PRO A 485 56.02 11.42 -5.86
CA PRO A 485 57.25 12.19 -5.75
C PRO A 485 57.73 12.59 -7.16
N VAL A 486 57.71 13.89 -7.45
CA VAL A 486 58.35 14.43 -8.66
C VAL A 486 59.85 14.45 -8.42
N VAL A 487 60.50 13.31 -8.70
CA VAL A 487 61.97 13.21 -8.68
C VAL A 487 62.51 13.96 -9.90
N VAL A 488 62.85 15.24 -9.70
CA VAL A 488 63.70 15.97 -10.62
C VAL A 488 65.14 15.57 -10.34
N ASP A 489 65.62 14.55 -11.05
CA ASP A 489 67.04 14.23 -11.02
C ASP A 489 67.82 15.40 -11.65
N SER A 490 68.75 15.95 -10.87
CA SER A 490 69.52 17.14 -11.22
C SER A 490 70.99 16.89 -10.89
N THR A 491 71.61 16.02 -11.68
CA THR A 491 73.04 15.76 -11.66
C THR A 491 73.81 17.05 -11.97
N LEU A 492 74.16 17.83 -10.95
CA LEU A 492 75.10 18.93 -11.09
C LEU A 492 76.42 18.37 -11.60
N HIS A 493 76.85 18.84 -12.77
CA HIS A 493 78.27 18.98 -13.06
C HIS A 493 78.65 20.43 -12.77
N LYS A 494 79.83 20.61 -12.15
CA LYS A 494 80.47 21.92 -12.12
C LYS A 494 80.92 22.27 -13.54
N ASP A 495 81.10 23.56 -13.77
CA ASP A 495 81.73 24.14 -14.95
C ASP A 495 80.93 24.03 -16.26
N THR A 496 79.72 24.62 -16.27
CA THR A 496 79.24 25.45 -17.40
C THR A 496 78.02 26.30 -17.01
N ASN A 497 78.01 27.59 -17.39
CA ASN A 497 76.91 28.54 -17.09
C ASN A 497 75.74 28.47 -18.10
N VAL A 498 75.28 27.27 -18.47
CA VAL A 498 74.10 27.09 -19.33
C VAL A 498 73.26 25.90 -18.85
N VAL A 499 72.05 26.16 -18.36
CA VAL A 499 71.05 25.11 -18.10
C VAL A 499 70.22 24.90 -19.35
N LYS A 500 70.41 23.78 -20.05
CA LYS A 500 69.55 23.38 -21.17
C LYS A 500 68.36 22.58 -20.63
N LEU A 501 67.16 23.16 -20.69
CA LEU A 501 65.92 22.42 -20.41
C LEU A 501 65.70 21.33 -21.48
N PRO A 502 65.12 20.17 -21.13
CA PRO A 502 64.83 19.11 -22.10
C PRO A 502 63.68 19.53 -23.02
N ASP A 503 63.85 19.29 -24.33
CA ASP A 503 62.93 19.73 -25.39
C ASP A 503 61.52 19.09 -25.34
N THR A 504 61.22 18.22 -24.36
CA THR A 504 59.85 17.73 -24.08
C THR A 504 59.68 17.23 -22.64
N ILE A 505 58.76 17.80 -21.87
CA ILE A 505 58.36 17.26 -20.55
C ILE A 505 57.27 16.20 -20.73
N LYS A 506 57.64 14.91 -20.70
CA LYS A 506 56.70 13.79 -20.82
C LYS A 506 56.02 13.46 -19.47
N LEU A 507 54.87 14.10 -19.20
CA LEU A 507 53.97 13.81 -18.05
C LEU A 507 53.17 12.49 -18.20
N THR A 508 53.82 11.41 -18.63
CA THR A 508 53.17 10.20 -19.14
C THR A 508 52.69 9.16 -18.09
N PRO A 509 53.24 9.03 -16.86
CA PRO A 509 52.71 8.07 -15.88
C PRO A 509 51.37 8.48 -15.25
N VAL A 510 51.16 9.79 -15.06
CA VAL A 510 50.10 10.33 -14.19
C VAL A 510 48.77 10.47 -14.95
N ILE A 511 48.82 10.97 -16.19
CA ILE A 511 47.62 11.33 -16.97
C ILE A 511 46.84 10.07 -17.39
N ASP A 512 47.53 9.04 -17.90
CA ASP A 512 46.91 7.78 -18.35
C ASP A 512 46.12 7.08 -17.23
N THR A 513 46.65 7.13 -16.01
CA THR A 513 46.05 6.54 -14.80
C THR A 513 44.80 7.29 -14.32
N ILE A 514 44.69 8.58 -14.66
CA ILE A 514 43.52 9.42 -14.36
C ILE A 514 42.44 9.25 -15.44
N ILE A 515 42.81 9.35 -16.73
CA ILE A 515 41.85 9.26 -17.86
C ILE A 515 41.14 7.90 -17.87
N LYS A 516 41.87 6.79 -17.66
CA LYS A 516 41.28 5.43 -17.58
C LYS A 516 40.36 5.20 -16.38
N LYS A 517 40.20 6.18 -15.47
CA LYS A 517 39.30 6.10 -14.29
C LYS A 517 38.16 7.12 -14.28
N SER A 518 38.18 8.15 -15.11
CA SER A 518 37.15 9.20 -15.14
C SER A 518 36.11 9.03 -16.25
N ALA A 519 36.40 8.24 -17.29
CA ALA A 519 35.52 8.05 -18.46
C ALA A 519 35.12 9.37 -19.15
N ILE A 520 36.04 10.33 -19.21
CA ILE A 520 35.92 11.59 -19.95
C ILE A 520 36.52 11.38 -21.34
N ASP A 521 35.78 11.80 -22.38
CA ASP A 521 36.21 11.70 -23.78
C ASP A 521 37.38 12.68 -24.08
N SER A 522 38.28 12.28 -24.96
CA SER A 522 39.63 12.84 -25.02
C SER A 522 39.83 13.89 -26.11
N SER A 523 40.04 15.14 -25.70
CA SER A 523 40.67 16.19 -26.53
C SER A 523 41.99 16.62 -25.89
N VAL A 524 43.11 16.34 -26.57
CA VAL A 524 44.45 16.65 -26.07
C VAL A 524 44.85 18.05 -26.50
N PHE A 525 44.90 18.99 -25.57
CA PHE A 525 45.48 20.32 -25.81
C PHE A 525 47.01 20.26 -25.74
N ILE A 526 47.66 20.63 -26.84
CA ILE A 526 49.10 20.87 -26.89
C ILE A 526 49.33 22.38 -26.72
N ILE A 527 50.07 22.78 -25.69
CA ILE A 527 50.53 24.16 -25.51
C ILE A 527 52.00 24.24 -25.95
N PRO A 528 52.33 24.94 -27.05
CA PRO A 528 53.71 25.20 -27.41
C PRO A 528 54.33 26.23 -26.44
N VAL A 529 55.60 26.03 -26.07
CA VAL A 529 56.38 27.00 -25.29
C VAL A 529 57.52 27.49 -26.17
N ASP A 530 57.63 28.82 -26.33
CA ASP A 530 58.74 29.46 -27.03
C ASP A 530 60.02 29.34 -26.19
N THR A 531 61.03 28.64 -26.73
CA THR A 531 62.27 28.33 -26.03
C THR A 531 63.32 29.45 -26.07
N ASN A 532 63.06 30.56 -26.78
CA ASN A 532 64.06 31.61 -27.04
C ASN A 532 64.05 32.80 -26.06
N LYS A 533 63.34 32.72 -24.92
CA LYS A 533 63.36 33.77 -23.88
C LYS A 533 64.20 33.40 -22.66
N ILE A 534 65.40 33.96 -22.62
CA ILE A 534 66.23 34.05 -21.41
C ILE A 534 65.60 35.07 -20.45
N ILE A 535 65.40 34.69 -19.18
CA ILE A 535 64.86 35.56 -18.12
C ILE A 535 65.83 35.52 -16.92
N PRO A 536 66.21 36.67 -16.32
CA PRO A 536 67.05 36.70 -15.11
C PRO A 536 66.41 36.02 -13.89
N VAL A 537 67.25 35.58 -12.95
CA VAL A 537 66.90 34.65 -11.87
C VAL A 537 65.93 35.23 -10.81
N ASP A 538 65.89 36.55 -10.63
CA ASP A 538 65.23 37.18 -9.46
C ASP A 538 63.70 37.25 -9.50
N THR A 539 63.04 36.84 -10.59
CA THR A 539 61.57 37.01 -10.75
C THR A 539 60.72 35.86 -10.20
N VAL A 540 61.29 34.89 -9.48
CA VAL A 540 60.55 33.72 -8.94
C VAL A 540 59.91 34.00 -7.56
N LYS A 541 59.14 35.08 -7.47
CA LYS A 541 58.15 35.32 -6.39
C LYS A 541 56.87 35.91 -6.98
N ASN A 542 55.74 35.27 -6.66
CA ASN A 542 54.37 35.66 -7.03
C ASN A 542 54.02 35.55 -8.53
N VAL A 543 53.74 34.32 -9.01
CA VAL A 543 52.80 34.12 -10.12
C VAL A 543 51.42 33.86 -9.51
N VAL A 544 50.48 34.77 -9.75
CA VAL A 544 49.07 34.64 -9.33
C VAL A 544 48.29 33.90 -10.42
N ILE A 545 47.53 32.89 -10.05
CA ILE A 545 46.62 32.18 -10.96
C ILE A 545 45.34 33.02 -11.12
N PRO A 546 44.95 33.47 -12.33
CA PRO A 546 43.69 34.16 -12.55
C PRO A 546 42.50 33.21 -12.43
N PRO A 547 41.29 33.70 -12.08
CA PRO A 547 40.09 32.88 -12.04
C PRO A 547 39.69 32.42 -13.44
N VAL A 548 39.15 31.19 -13.55
CA VAL A 548 38.63 30.65 -14.81
C VAL A 548 37.30 31.31 -15.15
N GLU A 549 37.23 31.98 -16.30
CA GLU A 549 35.98 32.48 -16.86
C GLU A 549 35.12 31.35 -17.44
N THR A 550 33.80 31.48 -17.34
CA THR A 550 32.83 30.52 -17.89
C THR A 550 32.31 30.99 -19.25
N THR A 551 32.44 30.16 -20.28
CA THR A 551 31.97 30.41 -21.65
C THR A 551 31.00 29.30 -22.12
N PRO A 552 30.17 29.53 -23.17
CA PRO A 552 28.73 29.61 -22.92
C PRO A 552 27.86 28.48 -23.53
N THR A 553 26.55 28.63 -23.34
CA THR A 553 25.49 27.84 -23.99
C THR A 553 25.47 27.97 -25.50
N VAL A 554 25.11 26.88 -26.19
CA VAL A 554 24.90 26.84 -27.65
C VAL A 554 23.39 26.87 -27.94
N GLU A 555 22.91 27.97 -28.50
CA GLU A 555 21.75 28.04 -29.38
C GLU A 555 22.25 28.55 -30.76
N ASP A 556 21.60 28.11 -31.84
CA ASP A 556 21.91 28.41 -33.26
C ASP A 556 23.31 27.94 -33.76
N THR A 557 23.54 27.58 -35.04
CA THR A 557 22.66 27.53 -36.23
C THR A 557 23.09 26.40 -37.19
N VAL A 558 22.16 25.66 -37.81
CA VAL A 558 22.29 25.15 -39.19
C VAL A 558 20.90 25.09 -39.85
N LYS A 559 20.76 25.63 -41.07
CA LYS A 559 19.66 25.38 -42.02
C LYS A 559 20.24 24.97 -43.37
N ALA A 560 19.79 23.86 -43.97
CA ALA A 560 19.79 23.67 -45.43
C ALA A 560 18.91 22.47 -45.88
N SER A 561 18.12 22.69 -46.94
CA SER A 561 17.66 21.75 -47.99
C SER A 561 17.21 20.30 -47.68
N PHE A 562 15.89 20.13 -47.80
CA PHE A 562 15.11 18.99 -48.35
C PHE A 562 15.71 18.32 -49.62
N PRO A 563 15.36 17.06 -49.99
CA PRO A 563 14.00 16.68 -50.43
C PRO A 563 13.41 15.35 -49.87
N SER A 564 12.13 15.16 -50.19
CA SER A 564 11.30 13.99 -49.87
C SER A 564 11.16 13.05 -51.06
N GLU A 565 10.96 11.74 -50.82
CA GLU A 565 10.37 10.86 -51.84
C GLU A 565 9.52 9.73 -51.23
N LYS A 566 8.59 9.19 -52.02
CA LYS A 566 7.79 7.98 -51.74
C LYS A 566 8.23 6.90 -52.72
N ALA A 567 8.23 5.62 -52.33
CA ALA A 567 7.74 4.52 -53.20
C ALA A 567 7.68 3.14 -52.50
N THR A 568 6.56 2.44 -52.73
CA THR A 568 6.33 1.00 -53.05
C THR A 568 7.02 -0.17 -52.34
N GLU A 569 6.27 -1.28 -52.33
CA GLU A 569 6.66 -2.65 -51.95
C GLU A 569 7.70 -3.30 -52.90
N SER A 570 8.34 -4.38 -52.44
CA SER A 570 8.54 -5.61 -53.23
C SER A 570 8.99 -6.78 -52.33
N ASP A 571 8.68 -8.01 -52.73
CA ASP A 571 8.94 -9.25 -51.97
C ASP A 571 10.39 -9.73 -52.03
N THR A 572 10.79 -10.57 -51.05
CA THR A 572 11.51 -11.82 -51.39
C THR A 572 11.42 -12.93 -50.33
N ASN A 573 10.80 -14.03 -50.75
CA ASN A 573 10.71 -15.43 -50.30
C ASN A 573 11.67 -16.06 -49.24
N ASN A 574 11.25 -17.27 -48.82
CA ASN A 574 11.98 -18.40 -48.21
C ASN A 574 12.11 -18.42 -46.66
N THR A 575 11.81 -19.53 -45.94
CA THR A 575 11.36 -20.90 -46.34
C THR A 575 10.40 -21.50 -45.31
N MET A 576 9.45 -22.35 -45.72
CA MET A 576 8.64 -23.19 -44.83
C MET A 576 9.15 -24.64 -44.74
N ILE A 577 8.91 -25.28 -43.58
CA ILE A 577 8.92 -26.75 -43.42
C ILE A 577 7.55 -27.20 -42.90
N ASN A 578 7.09 -28.38 -43.33
CA ASN A 578 5.66 -28.72 -43.40
C ASN A 578 5.39 -30.11 -42.81
N VAL A 579 4.44 -30.25 -41.87
CA VAL A 579 3.94 -31.55 -41.38
C VAL A 579 2.41 -31.59 -41.22
N LYS A 580 1.77 -32.19 -42.23
CA LYS A 580 0.50 -32.97 -42.25
C LYS A 580 -0.63 -32.67 -41.23
N LYS A 581 -1.80 -32.37 -41.79
CA LYS A 581 -3.13 -32.66 -41.19
C LYS A 581 -3.48 -34.16 -41.29
N THR A 582 -4.45 -34.58 -40.47
CA THR A 582 -5.24 -35.80 -40.68
C THR A 582 -6.74 -35.50 -40.52
N THR A 583 -7.62 -36.27 -41.19
CA THR A 583 -9.04 -35.91 -41.38
C THR A 583 -9.96 -37.12 -41.23
N ALA A 584 -10.96 -37.06 -40.35
CA ALA A 584 -12.15 -37.93 -40.32
C ALA A 584 -13.18 -37.40 -39.28
N VAL A 585 -14.48 -37.71 -39.28
CA VAL A 585 -15.47 -38.08 -40.33
C VAL A 585 -16.85 -37.66 -39.77
N LYS A 586 -17.86 -37.42 -40.62
CA LYS A 586 -19.22 -37.01 -40.21
C LYS A 586 -20.29 -38.01 -40.72
N PRO A 587 -21.32 -38.35 -39.92
CA PRO A 587 -22.57 -38.91 -40.45
C PRO A 587 -23.71 -37.87 -40.58
N LYS A 588 -24.56 -38.05 -41.60
CA LYS A 588 -26.01 -37.77 -41.66
C LYS A 588 -26.70 -39.16 -41.76
N THR A 589 -27.99 -39.43 -41.54
CA THR A 589 -29.27 -38.71 -41.78
C THR A 589 -30.25 -38.93 -40.57
N THR A 590 -31.60 -38.87 -40.56
CA THR A 590 -32.69 -38.71 -41.58
C THR A 590 -33.98 -38.08 -40.99
N THR A 591 -34.97 -37.86 -41.87
CA THR A 591 -36.42 -37.58 -41.71
C THR A 591 -37.24 -38.72 -41.08
N ALA A 592 -38.53 -38.63 -40.67
CA ALA A 592 -39.56 -37.58 -40.35
C ALA A 592 -40.88 -38.35 -39.96
N PRO A 593 -42.16 -37.85 -40.04
CA PRO A 593 -42.76 -36.50 -39.91
C PRO A 593 -44.00 -36.40 -38.94
N SER A 594 -44.37 -35.16 -38.59
CA SER A 594 -45.73 -34.60 -38.33
C SER A 594 -46.86 -35.32 -37.55
N SER A 595 -47.54 -34.57 -36.66
CA SER A 595 -48.99 -34.28 -36.81
C SER A 595 -49.39 -32.98 -36.08
N LYS A 596 -50.66 -32.55 -36.16
CA LYS A 596 -51.19 -31.28 -35.63
C LYS A 596 -52.23 -31.55 -34.52
N ASN A 597 -52.39 -30.64 -33.57
CA ASN A 597 -53.65 -29.88 -33.40
C ASN A 597 -53.54 -28.77 -32.34
N ALA A 598 -54.55 -27.90 -32.28
CA ALA A 598 -54.60 -26.71 -31.44
C ALA A 598 -55.82 -26.72 -30.52
N VAL A 599 -55.84 -25.83 -29.51
CA VAL A 599 -57.03 -25.08 -29.07
C VAL A 599 -56.60 -23.93 -28.13
N LYS A 600 -57.32 -22.80 -28.18
CA LYS A 600 -57.29 -21.72 -27.17
C LYS A 600 -58.66 -21.65 -26.50
N PRO A 601 -58.72 -21.16 -25.25
CA PRO A 601 -59.76 -20.20 -24.90
C PRO A 601 -59.17 -18.78 -24.69
N LYS A 602 -60.03 -17.77 -24.90
CA LYS A 602 -59.84 -16.42 -24.33
C LYS A 602 -60.67 -16.34 -23.04
N THR A 603 -60.20 -15.59 -22.05
CA THR A 603 -61.10 -14.91 -21.10
C THR A 603 -60.59 -13.50 -20.87
N THR A 604 -61.49 -12.52 -20.91
CA THR A 604 -61.18 -11.09 -20.74
C THR A 604 -61.98 -10.55 -19.57
N ILE A 605 -61.33 -9.94 -18.57
CA ILE A 605 -61.98 -9.16 -17.52
C ILE A 605 -61.28 -7.80 -17.41
N LYS A 606 -62.07 -6.74 -17.25
CA LYS A 606 -61.61 -5.33 -17.11
C LYS A 606 -61.53 -4.92 -15.62
N PRO A 607 -60.83 -3.83 -15.28
CA PRO A 607 -60.46 -3.53 -13.88
C PRO A 607 -61.62 -2.99 -13.04
N ILE A 608 -61.51 -3.18 -11.73
CA ILE A 608 -62.36 -2.56 -10.69
C ILE A 608 -61.53 -1.54 -9.91
N THR A 609 -62.20 -0.49 -9.44
CA THR A 609 -61.61 0.73 -8.83
C THR A 609 -61.28 0.61 -7.35
N LYS A 610 -60.37 1.48 -6.88
CA LYS A 610 -60.19 1.79 -5.44
C LYS A 610 -61.47 2.36 -4.82
N PRO A 611 -61.63 2.22 -3.50
CA PRO A 611 -61.91 3.38 -2.66
C PRO A 611 -60.78 3.67 -1.65
N LYS A 612 -60.93 4.77 -0.91
CA LYS A 612 -59.96 5.26 0.09
C LYS A 612 -60.20 4.63 1.47
N LYS A 613 -59.13 4.30 2.19
CA LYS A 613 -58.78 5.00 3.44
C LYS A 613 -57.27 4.92 3.66
#